data_AF-A0A9D2I464-F1
#
_entry.id   AF-A0A9D2I464-F1
#
_cell.length_a   1.000
_cell.length_b   1.000
_cell.length_c   1.000
_cell.angle_alpha   90.00
_cell.angle_beta   90.00
_cell.angle_gamma   90.00
#
_symmetry.space_group_name_H-M   'P 1'
#
loop_
_entity.id
_entity.type
_entity.pdbx_description
1 polymer ?
#
loop_
_entity_poly.entity_id
_entity_poly.type
_entity_poly.pdbx_seq_one_letter_code
_entity_poly.pdbx_strand_id
1 'polypeptide(L)'
;MWRYVFPGKYETALSYENWPEGFDRDKKEKIRCSYDQYVVRTKGSVYKVVVFPYLEECFLYYAGIHEDTYDRDLSADAARTLAKAYAILIRDPGAIVYVPMKKPEDRLTNFNLVLCRHTCMMKPGRWLKIEKQLNAYNKVHNYRFWYEPQKLRDYFYRIVVRKNERLCHKEYNRLFSQREIGDYVIESFSLDGIYEIHENLLSAAEFMDEADERNEEKASGWGYGYMVSKALIRKNGGI
;
A
#
# COMPACT_ATOMS: atom_id res chain seq x y z
N MET A 1 4.71 9.31 -30.98
CA MET A 1 5.68 8.32 -30.47
C MET A 1 6.81 9.09 -29.82
N TRP A 2 6.77 9.32 -28.51
CA TRP A 2 7.81 10.07 -27.80
C TRP A 2 8.76 9.10 -27.10
N ARG A 3 10.02 9.08 -27.56
CA ARG A 3 11.15 8.47 -26.86
C ARG A 3 11.62 9.45 -25.79
N TYR A 4 11.47 9.11 -24.51
CA TYR A 4 12.13 9.87 -23.45
C TYR A 4 13.55 9.34 -23.24
N VAL A 5 14.51 10.21 -23.56
CA VAL A 5 15.92 10.12 -23.20
C VAL A 5 16.04 10.66 -21.77
N PHE A 6 16.49 9.83 -20.82
CA PHE A 6 16.85 10.28 -19.48
C PHE A 6 18.28 10.83 -19.50
N PRO A 7 18.52 12.13 -19.25
CA PRO A 7 19.86 12.65 -19.08
C PRO A 7 20.30 12.48 -17.63
N GLY A 8 21.53 12.00 -17.45
CA GLY A 8 22.36 12.37 -16.29
C GLY A 8 22.32 11.44 -15.07
N LYS A 9 23.51 10.91 -14.78
CA LYS A 9 24.02 10.32 -13.53
C LYS A 9 23.10 10.42 -12.30
N TYR A 10 22.71 9.24 -11.81
CA TYR A 10 22.18 9.00 -10.48
C TYR A 10 23.22 9.36 -9.41
N GLU A 11 23.15 10.56 -8.86
CA GLU A 11 23.63 10.76 -7.49
C GLU A 11 22.49 10.36 -6.56
N THR A 12 22.75 9.29 -5.79
CA THR A 12 21.90 8.74 -4.74
C THR A 12 21.53 9.83 -3.75
N ALA A 13 20.37 10.43 -4.01
CA ALA A 13 19.72 11.48 -3.28
C ALA A 13 19.04 10.99 -1.99
N LEU A 14 19.69 10.07 -1.27
CA LEU A 14 19.57 9.78 0.16
C LEU A 14 20.80 8.90 0.49
N SER A 15 22.00 9.46 0.34
CA SER A 15 23.10 8.98 1.17
C SER A 15 22.63 9.11 2.62
N TYR A 16 23.05 8.17 3.47
CA TYR A 16 22.68 8.10 4.89
C TYR A 16 23.01 9.39 5.69
N GLU A 17 23.63 10.37 5.04
CA GLU A 17 24.26 11.56 5.58
C GLU A 17 23.44 12.85 5.39
N ASN A 18 22.44 12.90 4.48
CA ASN A 18 21.68 14.12 4.15
C ASN A 18 20.20 14.05 4.57
N TRP A 19 19.93 13.66 5.81
CA TRP A 19 18.58 13.79 6.39
C TRP A 19 18.38 15.19 6.96
N PRO A 20 17.20 15.81 6.80
CA PRO A 20 16.91 17.10 7.42
C PRO A 20 17.06 17.00 8.95
N GLU A 21 17.93 17.83 9.50
CA GLU A 21 18.11 17.97 10.95
C GLU A 21 16.79 18.45 11.56
N GLY A 22 16.19 17.64 12.43
CA GLY A 22 14.93 17.98 13.11
C GLY A 22 13.90 16.86 13.21
N PHE A 23 14.08 15.73 12.51
CA PHE A 23 13.20 14.56 12.68
C PHE A 23 13.55 13.83 13.99
N ASP A 24 12.69 13.98 15.00
CA ASP A 24 12.84 13.34 16.32
C ASP A 24 12.72 11.81 16.21
N ARG A 25 13.88 11.14 16.02
CA ARG A 25 14.02 9.68 15.88
C ARG A 25 13.54 8.89 17.11
N ASP A 26 13.39 9.56 18.26
CA ASP A 26 13.19 8.90 19.53
C ASP A 26 11.72 8.76 19.94
N LYS A 27 10.80 9.47 19.26
CA LYS A 27 9.37 9.15 19.35
C LYS A 27 9.02 7.98 18.45
N LYS A 28 9.39 6.78 18.90
CA LYS A 28 8.89 5.51 18.34
C LYS A 28 7.42 5.38 18.66
N GLU A 29 6.57 6.04 17.88
CA GLU A 29 5.13 5.92 18.02
C GLU A 29 4.73 4.45 17.87
N LYS A 30 4.08 3.92 18.91
CA LYS A 30 3.50 2.57 18.90
C LYS A 30 2.00 2.71 18.93
N ILE A 31 1.36 2.42 17.81
CA ILE A 31 -0.08 2.54 17.65
C ILE A 31 -0.70 1.18 17.92
N ARG A 32 -1.63 1.09 18.88
CA ARG A 32 -2.37 -0.14 19.14
C ARG A 32 -3.48 -0.29 18.10
N CYS A 33 -3.42 -1.34 17.30
CA CYS A 33 -4.41 -1.63 16.27
C CYS A 33 -5.25 -2.86 16.66
N SER A 34 -6.55 -2.81 16.35
CA SER A 34 -7.50 -3.90 16.57
C SER A 34 -8.53 -3.92 15.45
N TYR A 35 -8.59 -5.02 14.70
CA TYR A 35 -9.49 -5.20 13.57
C TYR A 35 -10.29 -6.49 13.68
N ASP A 36 -11.45 -6.55 13.05
CA ASP A 36 -12.23 -7.78 12.99
C ASP A 36 -11.43 -8.89 12.27
N GLN A 37 -11.49 -10.10 12.80
CA GLN A 37 -10.78 -11.25 12.25
C GLN A 37 -11.75 -12.42 12.05
N TYR A 38 -11.60 -13.10 10.92
CA TYR A 38 -12.39 -14.27 10.56
C TYR A 38 -11.46 -15.42 10.20
N VAL A 39 -11.87 -16.64 10.55
CA VAL A 39 -11.21 -17.87 10.13
C VAL A 39 -12.17 -18.63 9.22
N VAL A 40 -11.89 -18.62 7.92
CA VAL A 40 -12.75 -19.23 6.91
C VAL A 40 -12.14 -20.55 6.46
N ARG A 41 -12.89 -21.64 6.61
CA ARG A 41 -12.48 -22.98 6.17
C ARG A 41 -13.10 -23.29 4.83
N THR A 42 -12.28 -23.67 3.86
CA THR A 42 -12.69 -24.14 2.54
C THR A 42 -12.12 -25.54 2.30
N LYS A 43 -12.57 -26.25 1.26
CA LYS A 43 -12.08 -27.60 0.93
C LYS A 43 -10.55 -27.57 0.70
N GLY A 44 -9.79 -27.99 1.71
CA GLY A 44 -8.33 -28.09 1.69
C GLY A 44 -7.56 -26.82 2.05
N SER A 45 -8.19 -25.74 2.55
CA SER A 45 -7.48 -24.53 2.96
C SER A 45 -8.21 -23.79 4.08
N VAL A 46 -7.44 -23.24 5.02
CA VAL A 46 -7.93 -22.36 6.09
C VAL A 46 -7.38 -20.97 5.84
N TYR A 47 -8.25 -19.97 5.74
CA TYR A 47 -7.87 -18.59 5.51
C TYR A 47 -8.10 -17.75 6.76
N LYS A 48 -7.11 -16.92 7.06
CA LYS A 48 -7.23 -15.87 8.06
C LYS A 48 -7.52 -14.56 7.34
N VAL A 49 -8.69 -13.98 7.59
CA VAL A 49 -9.11 -12.72 6.97
C VAL A 49 -9.19 -11.66 8.05
N VAL A 50 -8.51 -10.53 7.83
CA VAL A 50 -8.60 -9.34 8.67
C VAL A 50 -9.41 -8.29 7.92
N VAL A 51 -10.49 -7.80 8.53
CA VAL A 51 -11.41 -6.86 7.89
C VAL A 51 -11.19 -5.46 8.47
N PHE A 52 -10.92 -4.51 7.58
CA PHE A 52 -10.76 -3.10 7.94
C PHE A 52 -12.11 -2.40 8.05
N PRO A 53 -12.19 -1.28 8.79
CA PRO A 53 -13.34 -0.40 8.71
C PRO A 53 -13.52 0.11 7.28
N TYR A 54 -14.76 0.51 6.95
CA TYR A 54 -15.06 1.15 5.68
C TYR A 54 -14.22 2.42 5.49
N LEU A 55 -13.54 2.52 4.36
CA LEU A 55 -12.61 3.60 4.06
C LEU A 55 -13.27 4.61 3.11
N GLU A 56 -14.03 5.55 3.68
CA GLU A 56 -14.86 6.50 2.92
C GLU A 56 -14.05 7.46 2.05
N GLU A 57 -12.88 7.88 2.55
CA GLU A 57 -11.98 8.83 1.89
C GLU A 57 -10.95 8.13 0.98
N CYS A 58 -11.24 6.92 0.52
CA CYS A 58 -10.44 6.20 -0.45
C CYS A 58 -11.32 5.72 -1.60
N PHE A 59 -10.81 5.82 -2.81
CA PHE A 59 -11.51 5.47 -4.04
C PHE A 59 -10.58 4.67 -4.95
N LEU A 60 -10.88 3.40 -5.18
CA LEU A 60 -10.11 2.49 -6.04
C LEU A 60 -10.80 2.34 -7.39
N TYR A 61 -10.10 2.65 -8.48
CA TYR A 61 -10.65 2.69 -9.83
C TYR A 61 -9.69 2.13 -10.87
N TYR A 62 -10.24 1.80 -12.05
CA TYR A 62 -9.46 1.38 -13.20
C TYR A 62 -8.83 2.60 -13.89
N ALA A 63 -7.49 2.68 -13.93
CA ALA A 63 -6.76 3.87 -14.40
C ALA A 63 -6.60 3.94 -15.94
N GLY A 64 -7.03 2.90 -16.68
CA GLY A 64 -7.12 2.96 -18.14
C GLY A 64 -5.90 2.46 -18.94
N ILE A 65 -6.07 2.51 -20.26
CA ILE A 65 -5.53 1.66 -21.36
C ILE A 65 -3.98 1.63 -21.49
N HIS A 66 -3.24 2.50 -20.79
CA HIS A 66 -1.79 2.58 -20.94
C HIS A 66 -1.02 1.62 -20.03
N GLU A 67 -1.61 1.21 -18.91
CA GLU A 67 -0.90 0.44 -17.88
C GLU A 67 -1.63 -0.83 -17.43
N ASP A 68 -2.90 -1.05 -17.83
CA ASP A 68 -3.73 -2.18 -17.37
C ASP A 68 -3.72 -2.32 -15.83
N THR A 69 -3.67 -1.18 -15.11
CA THR A 69 -3.55 -1.10 -13.64
C THR A 69 -4.78 -0.45 -12.99
N TYR A 70 -4.92 -0.72 -11.69
CA TYR A 70 -5.86 -0.05 -10.80
C TYR A 70 -5.11 0.95 -9.93
N ASP A 71 -5.69 2.13 -9.76
CA ASP A 71 -5.12 3.21 -8.97
C ASP A 71 -6.13 3.71 -7.92
N ARG A 72 -5.64 4.52 -6.98
CA ARG A 72 -6.41 5.00 -5.84
C ARG A 72 -6.30 6.51 -5.69
N ASP A 73 -7.43 7.15 -5.45
CA ASP A 73 -7.49 8.48 -4.87
C ASP A 73 -7.81 8.34 -3.38
N LEU A 74 -7.06 9.03 -2.51
CA LEU A 74 -7.14 8.82 -1.07
C LEU A 74 -6.66 10.04 -0.28
N SER A 75 -7.27 10.27 0.89
CA SER A 75 -6.81 11.27 1.87
C SER A 75 -5.57 10.81 2.64
N ALA A 76 -4.91 11.72 3.34
CA ALA A 76 -3.78 11.42 4.21
C ALA A 76 -4.14 10.36 5.28
N ASP A 77 -5.33 10.46 5.88
CA ASP A 77 -5.80 9.49 6.88
C ASP A 77 -6.14 8.13 6.27
N ALA A 78 -6.69 8.12 5.06
CA ALA A 78 -6.87 6.89 4.29
C ALA A 78 -5.53 6.24 3.96
N ALA A 79 -4.49 7.03 3.61
CA ALA A 79 -3.13 6.55 3.34
C ALA A 79 -2.53 5.87 4.58
N ARG A 80 -2.56 6.55 5.73
CA ARG A 80 -2.09 6.01 7.02
C ARG A 80 -2.84 4.75 7.41
N THR A 81 -4.13 4.68 7.12
CA THR A 81 -4.96 3.50 7.40
C THR A 81 -4.60 2.33 6.49
N LEU A 82 -4.42 2.56 5.18
CA LEU A 82 -3.93 1.54 4.26
C LEU A 82 -2.51 1.07 4.62
N ALA A 83 -1.62 1.94 5.09
CA ALA A 83 -0.30 1.55 5.56
C ALA A 83 -0.37 0.51 6.69
N LYS A 84 -1.35 0.61 7.61
CA LYS A 84 -1.60 -0.41 8.64
C LYS A 84 -2.02 -1.75 8.03
N ALA A 85 -2.76 -1.74 6.92
CA ALA A 85 -3.15 -2.96 6.20
C ALA A 85 -1.92 -3.69 5.63
N TYR A 86 -1.00 -2.96 5.02
CA TYR A 86 0.27 -3.50 4.53
C TYR A 86 1.18 -4.01 5.66
N ALA A 87 1.20 -3.32 6.81
CA ALA A 87 1.93 -3.78 7.99
C ALA A 87 1.45 -5.15 8.52
N ILE A 88 0.15 -5.46 8.37
CA ILE A 88 -0.39 -6.79 8.70
C ILE A 88 0.21 -7.86 7.79
N LEU A 89 0.37 -7.58 6.49
CA LEU A 89 0.95 -8.53 5.54
C LEU A 89 2.45 -8.76 5.76
N ILE A 90 3.18 -7.74 6.22
CA ILE A 90 4.58 -7.89 6.67
C ILE A 90 4.63 -8.88 7.84
N ARG A 91 3.76 -8.67 8.84
CA ARG A 91 3.72 -9.45 10.08
C ARG A 91 3.18 -10.87 9.89
N ASP A 92 2.19 -11.05 9.03
CA ASP A 92 1.45 -12.30 8.85
C ASP A 92 1.36 -12.69 7.36
N PRO A 93 2.28 -13.55 6.88
CA PRO A 93 2.35 -13.93 5.47
C PRO A 93 1.14 -14.69 4.93
N GLY A 94 0.33 -15.28 5.84
CA GLY A 94 -0.86 -16.05 5.50
C GLY A 94 -2.16 -15.26 5.59
N ALA A 95 -2.11 -14.01 6.08
CA ALA A 95 -3.29 -13.17 6.20
C ALA A 95 -3.77 -12.66 4.84
N ILE A 96 -5.09 -12.56 4.71
CA ILE A 96 -5.78 -11.77 3.69
C ILE A 96 -6.33 -10.54 4.41
N VAL A 97 -6.10 -9.36 3.88
CA VAL A 97 -6.68 -8.12 4.40
C VAL A 97 -7.78 -7.65 3.46
N TYR A 98 -8.99 -7.51 3.96
CA TYR A 98 -10.12 -6.99 3.23
C TYR A 98 -10.38 -5.55 3.64
N VAL A 99 -10.38 -4.63 2.68
CA VAL A 99 -10.64 -3.21 2.90
C VAL A 99 -11.89 -2.81 2.09
N PRO A 100 -13.05 -2.69 2.76
CA PRO A 100 -14.25 -2.20 2.11
C PRO A 100 -14.12 -0.70 1.81
N MET A 101 -14.30 -0.31 0.55
CA MET A 101 -14.17 1.09 0.08
C MET A 101 -15.02 1.40 -1.17
N LYS A 102 -15.78 0.42 -1.68
CA LYS A 102 -16.66 0.60 -2.84
C LYS A 102 -17.80 1.57 -2.50
N LYS A 103 -17.95 2.66 -3.26
CA LYS A 103 -19.05 3.62 -3.09
C LYS A 103 -20.26 3.21 -3.93
N PRO A 104 -21.47 3.08 -3.37
CA PRO A 104 -22.65 2.59 -4.08
C PRO A 104 -23.13 3.48 -5.23
N GLU A 105 -22.88 4.79 -5.18
CA GLU A 105 -23.53 5.80 -6.06
C GLU A 105 -22.54 6.52 -6.98
N ASP A 106 -21.34 5.99 -7.17
CA ASP A 106 -20.33 6.67 -7.98
C ASP A 106 -20.56 6.46 -9.49
N ARG A 107 -20.30 7.51 -10.28
CA ARG A 107 -20.39 7.47 -11.75
C ARG A 107 -19.22 6.69 -12.37
N LEU A 108 -18.15 6.49 -11.61
CA LEU A 108 -16.97 5.73 -11.99
C LEU A 108 -17.03 4.32 -11.39
N THR A 109 -16.67 3.30 -12.18
CA THR A 109 -16.55 1.93 -11.68
C THR A 109 -15.49 1.88 -10.58
N ASN A 110 -15.91 1.53 -9.36
CA ASN A 110 -15.07 1.45 -8.19
C ASN A 110 -15.13 0.06 -7.55
N PHE A 111 -14.12 -0.24 -6.73
CA PHE A 111 -13.90 -1.59 -6.23
C PHE A 111 -13.60 -1.59 -4.73
N ASN A 112 -13.92 -2.71 -4.08
CA ASN A 112 -13.32 -3.03 -2.80
C ASN A 112 -11.91 -3.60 -3.00
N LEU A 113 -11.06 -3.49 -1.98
CA LEU A 113 -9.68 -3.95 -2.03
C LEU A 113 -9.48 -5.22 -1.21
N VAL A 114 -8.76 -6.18 -1.79
CA VAL A 114 -8.32 -7.39 -1.10
C VAL A 114 -6.81 -7.48 -1.25
N LEU A 115 -6.10 -7.47 -0.12
CA LEU A 115 -4.65 -7.54 -0.09
C LEU A 115 -4.19 -8.90 0.41
N CYS A 116 -3.17 -9.47 -0.24
CA CYS A 116 -2.48 -10.64 0.28
C CYS A 116 -1.02 -10.66 -0.16
N ARG A 117 -0.24 -11.57 0.44
CA ARG A 117 1.09 -11.90 -0.09
C ARG A 117 1.00 -12.95 -1.17
N HIS A 118 1.96 -12.95 -2.10
CA HIS A 118 2.11 -14.04 -3.07
C HIS A 118 2.18 -15.42 -2.39
N THR A 119 2.71 -15.50 -1.18
CA THR A 119 2.80 -16.71 -0.36
C THR A 119 1.46 -17.18 0.23
N CYS A 120 0.41 -16.36 0.23
CA CYS A 120 -0.89 -16.73 0.78
C CYS A 120 -1.62 -17.81 -0.06
N MET A 121 -1.16 -18.07 -1.30
CA MET A 121 -1.71 -19.08 -2.23
C MET A 121 -3.23 -18.97 -2.47
N MET A 122 -3.85 -17.83 -2.14
CA MET A 122 -5.26 -17.58 -2.40
C MET A 122 -5.49 -17.43 -3.90
N LYS A 123 -6.22 -18.38 -4.50
CA LYS A 123 -6.68 -18.21 -5.89
C LYS A 123 -7.76 -17.12 -5.94
N PRO A 124 -7.69 -16.17 -6.90
CA PRO A 124 -8.65 -15.07 -7.01
C PRO A 124 -10.12 -15.49 -6.95
N GLY A 125 -10.51 -16.53 -7.70
CA GLY A 125 -11.87 -17.08 -7.70
C GLY A 125 -12.38 -17.64 -6.36
N ARG A 126 -11.50 -17.87 -5.38
CA ARG A 126 -11.90 -18.31 -4.04
C ARG A 126 -12.39 -17.16 -3.16
N TRP A 127 -12.04 -15.92 -3.48
CA TRP A 127 -12.41 -14.76 -2.69
C TRP A 127 -13.92 -14.65 -2.49
N LEU A 128 -14.73 -14.80 -3.54
CA LEU A 128 -16.19 -14.74 -3.45
C LEU A 128 -16.82 -15.80 -2.52
N LYS A 129 -16.12 -16.92 -2.27
CA LYS A 129 -16.56 -17.94 -1.29
C LYS A 129 -16.11 -17.60 0.13
N ILE A 130 -14.98 -16.90 0.25
CA ILE A 130 -14.45 -16.43 1.53
C ILE A 130 -15.33 -15.29 2.05
N GLU A 131 -15.65 -14.33 1.20
CA GLU A 131 -16.44 -13.14 1.52
C GLU A 131 -17.84 -13.50 2.08
N LYS A 132 -18.56 -14.42 1.43
CA LYS A 132 -19.85 -14.95 1.93
C LYS A 132 -19.80 -15.60 3.31
N GLN A 133 -18.60 -15.95 3.78
CA GLN A 133 -18.37 -16.58 5.07
C GLN A 133 -17.85 -15.60 6.13
N LEU A 134 -17.73 -14.29 5.81
CA LEU A 134 -17.41 -13.25 6.78
C LEU A 134 -18.64 -12.90 7.63
N ASN A 135 -19.03 -13.83 8.49
CA ASN A 135 -20.22 -13.73 9.34
C ASN A 135 -19.89 -14.07 10.81
N ALA A 136 -20.84 -13.86 11.71
CA ALA A 136 -20.65 -14.04 13.15
C ALA A 136 -20.14 -15.44 13.55
N TYR A 137 -20.46 -16.48 12.77
CA TYR A 137 -20.01 -17.85 13.04
C TYR A 137 -18.50 -18.05 12.80
N ASN A 138 -17.96 -17.39 11.77
CA ASN A 138 -16.53 -17.47 11.45
C ASN A 138 -15.70 -16.34 12.09
N LYS A 139 -16.36 -15.38 12.74
CA LYS A 139 -15.69 -14.31 13.47
C LYS A 139 -14.98 -14.89 14.69
N VAL A 140 -13.72 -14.53 14.85
CA VAL A 140 -12.91 -14.90 16.02
C VAL A 140 -12.49 -13.63 16.77
N HIS A 141 -11.59 -13.78 17.75
CA HIS A 141 -11.02 -12.62 18.44
C HIS A 141 -10.38 -11.64 17.44
N ASN A 142 -10.52 -10.34 17.70
CA ASN A 142 -9.95 -9.30 16.85
C ASN A 142 -8.45 -9.51 16.61
N TYR A 143 -8.00 -9.24 15.39
CA TYR A 143 -6.58 -9.16 15.06
C TYR A 143 -5.97 -7.96 15.79
N ARG A 144 -5.03 -8.20 16.69
CA ARG A 144 -4.38 -7.17 17.49
C ARG A 144 -2.90 -7.13 17.20
N PHE A 145 -2.37 -5.94 16.95
CA PHE A 145 -0.93 -5.73 16.83
C PHE A 145 -0.55 -4.30 17.23
N TRP A 146 0.74 -4.13 17.51
CA TRP A 146 1.36 -2.83 17.65
C TRP A 146 1.96 -2.44 16.31
N TYR A 147 1.46 -1.35 15.74
CA TYR A 147 1.97 -0.75 14.53
C TYR A 147 3.12 0.20 14.90
N GLU A 148 4.30 -0.06 14.34
CA GLU A 148 5.54 0.69 14.59
C GLU A 148 6.03 1.27 13.24
N PRO A 149 5.41 2.35 12.71
CA PRO A 149 5.68 2.84 11.35
C PRO A 149 7.18 3.10 11.12
N GLN A 150 7.84 3.84 12.02
CA GLN A 150 9.25 4.20 11.87
C GLN A 150 10.16 2.98 11.73
N LYS A 151 9.88 1.89 12.45
CA LYS A 151 10.67 0.65 12.36
C LYS A 151 10.53 -0.04 11.00
N LEU A 152 9.36 0.09 10.36
CA LEU A 152 9.12 -0.45 9.03
C LEU A 152 9.81 0.42 7.96
N ARG A 153 9.76 1.76 8.09
CA ARG A 153 10.50 2.70 7.24
C ARG A 153 12.02 2.47 7.34
N ASP A 154 12.54 2.33 8.56
CA ASP A 154 13.96 2.03 8.80
C ASP A 154 14.39 0.74 8.09
N TYR A 155 13.55 -0.29 8.10
CA TYR A 155 13.81 -1.53 7.38
C TYR A 155 13.81 -1.31 5.87
N PHE A 156 12.83 -0.58 5.33
CA PHE A 156 12.76 -0.23 3.92
C PHE A 156 14.05 0.46 3.45
N TYR A 157 14.46 1.56 4.10
CA TYR A 157 15.67 2.29 3.71
C TYR A 157 16.97 1.51 3.91
N ARG A 158 17.08 0.71 4.97
CA ARG A 158 18.32 -0.04 5.24
C ARG A 158 18.48 -1.27 4.37
N ILE A 159 17.39 -1.94 4.02
CA ILE A 159 17.42 -3.29 3.43
C ILE A 159 16.86 -3.28 2.02
N VAL A 160 15.67 -2.69 1.81
CA VAL A 160 14.99 -2.75 0.51
C VAL A 160 15.66 -1.82 -0.50
N VAL A 161 15.88 -0.54 -0.15
CA VAL A 161 16.55 0.43 -1.03
C VAL A 161 17.95 -0.07 -1.42
N ARG A 162 18.77 -0.50 -0.45
CA ARG A 162 20.12 -1.03 -0.72
C ARG A 162 20.14 -2.28 -1.59
N LYS A 163 19.11 -3.13 -1.52
CA LYS A 163 18.97 -4.31 -2.39
C LYS A 163 18.53 -3.91 -3.80
N ASN A 164 17.61 -2.94 -3.90
CA ASN A 164 16.95 -2.55 -5.14
C ASN A 164 17.74 -1.56 -5.99
N GLU A 165 18.72 -0.85 -5.43
CA GLU A 165 19.72 -0.05 -6.20
C GLU A 165 20.44 -0.88 -7.29
N ARG A 166 20.34 -2.20 -7.25
CA ARG A 166 20.94 -3.14 -8.21
C ARG A 166 19.96 -3.72 -9.24
N LEU A 167 18.67 -3.37 -9.19
CA LEU A 167 17.63 -4.03 -10.00
C LEU A 167 17.17 -3.18 -11.18
N CYS A 168 17.08 -3.79 -12.36
CA CYS A 168 16.54 -3.15 -13.57
C CYS A 168 15.01 -3.24 -13.62
N HIS A 169 14.35 -2.38 -14.41
CA HIS A 169 12.89 -2.29 -14.56
C HIS A 169 12.15 -3.62 -14.80
N LYS A 170 12.81 -4.67 -15.33
CA LYS A 170 12.20 -5.98 -15.56
C LYS A 170 11.77 -6.73 -14.29
N GLU A 171 12.26 -6.33 -13.11
CA GLU A 171 11.94 -7.02 -11.86
C GLU A 171 10.73 -6.45 -11.11
N TYR A 172 10.20 -5.30 -11.53
CA TYR A 172 9.06 -4.65 -10.87
C TYR A 172 7.78 -5.52 -10.91
N ASN A 173 7.55 -6.26 -12.01
CA ASN A 173 6.44 -7.21 -12.13
C ASN A 173 6.54 -8.43 -11.18
N ARG A 174 7.67 -8.64 -10.49
CA ARG A 174 7.80 -9.66 -9.44
C ARG A 174 7.37 -9.15 -8.07
N LEU A 175 7.23 -7.84 -7.91
CA LEU A 175 6.93 -7.23 -6.61
C LEU A 175 5.44 -7.23 -6.30
N PHE A 176 4.60 -7.28 -7.33
CA PHE A 176 3.18 -6.98 -7.23
C PHE A 176 2.38 -7.52 -8.42
N SER A 177 1.11 -7.84 -8.18
CA SER A 177 0.12 -8.15 -9.22
C SER A 177 -1.28 -7.71 -8.79
N GLN A 178 -2.09 -7.23 -9.74
CA GLN A 178 -3.50 -6.90 -9.53
C GLN A 178 -4.40 -7.83 -10.33
N ARG A 179 -5.61 -8.10 -9.83
CA ARG A 179 -6.64 -8.82 -10.58
C ARG A 179 -8.05 -8.43 -10.13
N GLU A 180 -8.89 -8.11 -11.11
CA GLU A 180 -10.32 -7.90 -10.89
C GLU A 180 -11.06 -9.24 -10.65
N ILE A 181 -12.06 -9.20 -9.78
CA ILE A 181 -13.08 -10.23 -9.67
C ILE A 181 -14.40 -9.64 -9.18
N GLY A 182 -15.29 -9.30 -10.12
CA GLY A 182 -16.55 -8.64 -9.79
C GLY A 182 -16.27 -7.28 -9.15
N ASP A 183 -16.78 -7.06 -7.95
CA ASP A 183 -16.66 -5.80 -7.21
C ASP A 183 -15.33 -5.62 -6.46
N TYR A 184 -14.32 -6.43 -6.77
CA TYR A 184 -13.07 -6.51 -6.02
C TYR A 184 -11.85 -6.40 -6.90
N VAL A 185 -10.83 -5.72 -6.41
CA VAL A 185 -9.45 -5.83 -6.91
C VAL A 185 -8.64 -6.57 -5.87
N ILE A 186 -8.05 -7.68 -6.29
CA ILE A 186 -7.10 -8.45 -5.48
C ILE A 186 -5.70 -7.99 -5.84
N GLU A 187 -5.00 -7.47 -4.85
CA GLU A 187 -3.59 -7.15 -4.96
C GLU A 187 -2.76 -8.14 -4.18
N SER A 188 -1.77 -8.71 -4.86
CA SER A 188 -0.81 -9.63 -4.27
C SER A 188 0.58 -9.05 -4.37
N PHE A 189 1.35 -9.15 -3.29
CA PHE A 189 2.68 -8.55 -3.22
C PHE A 189 3.75 -9.53 -2.74
N SER A 190 4.98 -9.28 -3.16
CA SER A 190 6.20 -9.76 -2.52
C SER A 190 6.41 -9.04 -1.18
N LEU A 191 7.31 -9.53 -0.33
CA LEU A 191 7.61 -8.83 0.92
C LEU A 191 8.23 -7.45 0.66
N ASP A 192 9.16 -7.35 -0.28
CA ASP A 192 9.84 -6.09 -0.60
C ASP A 192 8.87 -5.07 -1.20
N GLY A 193 7.95 -5.51 -2.07
CA GLY A 193 6.88 -4.66 -2.62
C GLY A 193 5.92 -4.14 -1.54
N ILE A 194 5.70 -4.91 -0.45
CA ILE A 194 4.88 -4.44 0.68
C ILE A 194 5.60 -3.34 1.46
N TYR A 195 6.91 -3.45 1.67
CA TYR A 195 7.67 -2.39 2.33
C TYR A 195 7.70 -1.11 1.49
N GLU A 196 7.83 -1.24 0.18
CA GLU A 196 7.81 -0.09 -0.75
C GLU A 196 6.46 0.64 -0.75
N ILE A 197 5.35 -0.09 -0.93
CA ILE A 197 4.02 0.55 -0.92
C ILE A 197 3.68 1.11 0.47
N HIS A 198 4.14 0.46 1.55
CA HIS A 198 3.99 0.95 2.92
C HIS A 198 4.67 2.31 3.11
N GLU A 199 5.93 2.44 2.67
CA GLU A 199 6.65 3.72 2.71
C GLU A 199 5.98 4.77 1.82
N ASN A 200 5.59 4.42 0.59
CA ASN A 200 4.96 5.35 -0.34
C ASN A 200 3.66 5.93 0.22
N LEU A 201 2.84 5.11 0.91
CA LEU A 201 1.62 5.59 1.55
C LEU A 201 1.89 6.56 2.70
N LEU A 202 2.91 6.29 3.52
CA LEU A 202 3.29 7.19 4.61
C LEU A 202 3.86 8.51 4.08
N SER A 203 4.77 8.44 3.11
CA SER A 203 5.33 9.63 2.44
C SER A 203 4.24 10.46 1.75
N ALA A 204 3.26 9.82 1.11
CA ALA A 204 2.13 10.53 0.51
C ALA A 204 1.26 11.22 1.56
N ALA A 205 1.02 10.58 2.72
CA ALA A 205 0.27 11.17 3.82
C ALA A 205 0.96 12.41 4.39
N GLU A 206 2.27 12.32 4.64
CA GLU A 206 3.10 13.44 5.12
C GLU A 206 3.06 14.61 4.14
N PHE A 207 3.20 14.33 2.84
CA PHE A 207 3.13 15.35 1.81
C PHE A 207 1.75 16.04 1.74
N MET A 208 0.67 15.26 1.85
CA MET A 208 -0.69 15.81 1.88
C MET A 208 -0.93 16.71 3.09
N ASP A 209 -0.47 16.31 4.29
CA ASP A 209 -0.54 17.16 5.48
C ASP A 209 0.21 18.49 5.26
N GLU A 210 1.42 18.44 4.71
CA GLU A 210 2.21 19.64 4.44
C GLU A 210 1.54 20.57 3.40
N ALA A 211 0.90 20.00 2.38
CA ALA A 211 0.17 20.77 1.36
C ALA A 211 -1.06 21.46 1.98
N ASP A 212 -1.80 20.75 2.83
CA ASP A 212 -2.94 21.30 3.58
C ASP A 212 -2.48 22.43 4.52
N GLU A 213 -1.34 22.28 5.22
CA GLU A 213 -0.75 23.34 6.06
C GLU A 213 -0.36 24.59 5.26
N ARG A 214 0.05 24.43 4.00
CA ARG A 214 0.38 25.53 3.08
C ARG A 214 -0.85 26.17 2.42
N ASN A 215 -2.07 25.68 2.70
CA ASN A 215 -3.31 26.04 2.00
C ASN A 215 -3.19 25.89 0.47
N GLU A 216 -2.41 24.92 0.01
CA GLU A 216 -2.38 24.57 -1.40
C GLU A 216 -3.72 23.90 -1.75
N GLU A 217 -4.28 24.19 -2.92
CA GLU A 217 -5.53 23.55 -3.37
C GLU A 217 -5.39 22.03 -3.21
N LYS A 218 -6.31 21.40 -2.45
CA LYS A 218 -6.24 20.00 -2.00
C LYS A 218 -5.46 19.17 -3.00
N ALA A 219 -4.23 18.84 -2.65
CA ALA A 219 -3.37 18.01 -3.46
C ALA A 219 -4.01 16.63 -3.50
N SER A 220 -4.96 16.42 -4.42
CA SER A 220 -5.56 15.13 -4.65
C SER A 220 -4.41 14.18 -5.00
N GLY A 221 -4.39 12.99 -4.38
CA GLY A 221 -3.24 12.08 -4.36
C GLY A 221 -2.82 11.51 -5.72
N TRP A 222 -3.37 12.05 -6.80
CA TRP A 222 -3.13 11.77 -8.20
C TRP A 222 -1.63 11.81 -8.50
N GLY A 223 -1.03 10.63 -8.56
CA GLY A 223 0.31 10.42 -9.12
C GLY A 223 1.45 10.21 -8.12
N TYR A 224 1.24 10.25 -6.80
CA TYR A 224 2.39 10.19 -5.87
C TYR A 224 2.92 8.79 -5.55
N GLY A 225 2.16 7.71 -5.75
CA GLY A 225 2.74 6.36 -5.78
C GLY A 225 3.82 6.20 -6.86
N TYR A 226 3.68 6.94 -7.97
CA TYR A 226 4.66 7.03 -9.05
C TYR A 226 5.61 8.23 -8.92
N MET A 227 5.28 9.23 -8.08
CA MET A 227 6.16 10.36 -7.80
C MET A 227 7.04 10.19 -6.56
N VAL A 228 6.83 9.27 -5.62
CA VAL A 228 7.88 8.99 -4.62
C VAL A 228 9.11 8.34 -5.29
N SER A 229 8.90 7.58 -6.39
CA SER A 229 10.00 7.14 -7.27
C SER A 229 10.60 8.26 -8.15
N LYS A 230 9.91 9.41 -8.35
CA LYS A 230 10.40 10.57 -9.13
C LYS A 230 10.75 11.84 -8.33
N ALA A 231 10.31 12.01 -7.09
CA ALA A 231 10.55 13.17 -6.24
C ALA A 231 11.85 12.98 -5.45
N LEU A 232 12.21 11.73 -5.15
CA LEU A 232 13.58 11.33 -4.84
C LEU A 232 14.57 11.66 -5.98
N ILE A 233 14.08 11.84 -7.23
CA ILE A 233 14.90 12.23 -8.39
C ILE A 233 15.02 13.77 -8.52
N ARG A 234 14.11 14.57 -7.96
CA ARG A 234 14.12 16.03 -8.14
C ARG A 234 14.64 16.84 -6.95
N LYS A 235 14.67 16.29 -5.73
CA LYS A 235 15.01 17.09 -4.53
C LYS A 235 16.51 17.23 -4.22
N ASN A 236 17.43 16.77 -5.08
CA ASN A 236 18.88 16.90 -4.87
C ASN A 236 19.65 17.59 -6.02
N GLY A 237 19.03 18.59 -6.65
CA GLY A 237 19.67 19.51 -7.62
C GLY A 237 19.83 18.87 -9.02
N GLY A 238 19.66 19.54 -10.14
CA GLY A 238 19.57 20.95 -10.46
C GLY A 238 20.30 21.14 -11.79
N ILE A 239 19.54 21.29 -12.89
CA ILE A 239 19.69 22.35 -13.90
C ILE A 239 18.28 22.73 -14.33
#